data_AF-V8CKP8-F1
#
_entry.id   AF-V8CKP8-F1
#
_cell.length_a   1.000
_cell.length_b   1.000
_cell.length_c   1.000
_cell.angle_alpha   90.00
_cell.angle_beta   90.00
_cell.angle_gamma   90.00
#
_symmetry.space_group_name_H-M   'P 1'
#
loop_
_entity.id
_entity.type
_entity.pdbx_description
1 polymer ?
#
loop_
_entity_poly.entity_id
_entity_poly.type
_entity_poly.pdbx_seq_one_letter_code
_entity_poly.pdbx_strand_id
1 'polypeptide(L)'
;KFHCFGGQIFIQVDTERFTSHTRTMFDTEWNKMDFSLCFPQPKYTPQPPNNPQLMIEIATILAKHCSYVRVDLYAIDTDIIVGELTYTHGGGTEKFTPNEWDKKLGDLWH
;
A
#
# COMPACT_ATOMS: atom_id res chain seq x y z
N LYS A 1 1.90 4.27 -0.98
CA LYS A 1 2.86 3.16 -0.75
C LYS A 1 2.27 1.89 -1.35
N PHE A 2 3.10 0.96 -1.80
CA PHE A 2 2.66 -0.22 -2.54
C PHE A 2 3.11 -1.47 -1.78
N HIS A 3 2.17 -2.18 -1.18
CA HIS A 3 2.40 -3.46 -0.52
C HIS A 3 2.34 -4.56 -1.57
N CYS A 4 3.48 -5.16 -1.88
CA CYS A 4 3.60 -6.18 -2.89
C CYS A 4 3.72 -7.54 -2.19
N PHE A 5 2.75 -8.43 -2.36
CA PHE A 5 2.71 -9.79 -1.79
C PHE A 5 2.61 -10.82 -2.92
N GLY A 6 3.63 -11.66 -3.12
CA GLY A 6 3.57 -12.75 -4.11
C GLY A 6 3.19 -12.29 -5.53
N GLY A 7 3.56 -11.07 -5.91
CA GLY A 7 3.19 -10.45 -7.20
C GLY A 7 1.86 -9.70 -7.23
N GLN A 8 1.05 -9.74 -6.16
CA GLN A 8 -0.14 -8.90 -6.00
C GLN A 8 0.21 -7.58 -5.32
N ILE A 9 -0.45 -6.49 -5.70
CA ILE A 9 -0.16 -5.15 -5.20
C ILE A 9 -1.40 -4.56 -4.53
N PHE A 10 -1.19 -4.04 -3.32
CA PHE A 10 -2.18 -3.28 -2.56
C PHE A 10 -1.63 -1.89 -2.25
N ILE A 11 -2.41 -0.86 -2.53
CA ILE A 11 -1.97 0.53 -2.46
C ILE A 11 -2.44 1.14 -1.15
N GLN A 12 -1.50 1.58 -0.32
CA GLN A 12 -1.76 2.31 0.90
C GLN A 12 -1.65 3.82 0.65
N VAL A 13 -2.70 4.56 1.01
CA VAL A 13 -2.72 6.03 1.03
C VAL A 13 -2.91 6.50 2.47
N ASP A 14 -1.92 7.22 2.99
CA ASP A 14 -2.01 7.92 4.27
C ASP A 14 -2.41 9.39 4.02
N THR A 15 -3.46 9.87 4.70
CA THR A 15 -3.91 11.27 4.63
C THR A 15 -3.88 11.91 6.01
N GLU A 16 -3.71 13.23 6.07
CA GLU A 16 -3.69 14.01 7.32
C GLU A 16 -2.68 13.49 8.37
N ARG A 17 -1.51 13.01 7.90
CA ARG A 17 -0.50 12.30 8.71
C ARG A 17 -0.03 13.05 9.97
N PHE A 18 -0.06 14.38 9.95
CA PHE A 18 0.39 15.23 11.07
C PHE A 18 -0.76 15.81 11.91
N THR A 19 -2.01 15.45 11.58
CA THR A 19 -3.22 15.89 12.29
C THR A 19 -4.08 14.67 12.63
N SER A 20 -5.12 14.40 11.85
CA SER A 20 -6.02 13.26 12.05
C SER A 20 -5.65 12.13 11.08
N HIS A 21 -4.54 11.44 11.37
CA HIS A 21 -3.98 10.45 10.45
C HIS A 21 -4.99 9.32 10.15
N THR A 22 -5.34 9.22 8.86
CA THR A 22 -6.16 8.13 8.32
C THR A 22 -5.41 7.34 7.26
N ARG A 23 -5.80 6.08 7.06
CA ARG A 23 -5.20 5.19 6.07
C ARG A 23 -6.30 4.49 5.26
N THR A 24 -6.13 4.48 3.95
CA THR A 24 -7.00 3.74 3.03
C THR A 24 -6.15 2.75 2.24
N MET A 25 -6.68 1.54 2.06
CA MET A 25 -6.10 0.50 1.23
C MET A 25 -6.91 0.39 -0.06
N PHE A 26 -6.23 0.24 -1.19
CA PHE A 26 -6.82 0.09 -2.51
C PHE A 26 -6.20 -1.10 -3.25
N ASP A 27 -6.90 -1.64 -4.24
CA ASP A 27 -6.31 -2.49 -5.26
C ASP A 27 -5.63 -1.65 -6.36
N THR A 28 -5.11 -2.31 -7.40
CA THR A 28 -4.45 -1.67 -8.55
C THR A 28 -5.40 -0.92 -9.47
N GLU A 29 -6.70 -1.17 -9.38
CA GLU A 29 -7.75 -0.46 -10.14
C GLU A 29 -8.32 0.74 -9.36
N TRP A 30 -7.72 1.06 -8.20
CA TRP A 30 -8.15 2.11 -7.30
C TRP A 30 -9.51 1.84 -6.63
N ASN A 31 -9.95 0.57 -6.59
CA ASN A 31 -11.10 0.19 -5.77
C ASN A 31 -10.66 0.10 -4.31
N LYS A 32 -11.48 0.67 -3.43
CA LYS A 32 -11.23 0.68 -2.00
C LYS A 32 -11.38 -0.74 -1.44
N MET A 33 -10.40 -1.18 -0.66
CA MET A 33 -10.44 -2.48 0.00
C MET A 33 -11.32 -2.44 1.26
N ASP A 34 -12.00 -3.55 1.53
CA ASP A 34 -12.87 -3.73 2.68
C ASP A 34 -12.11 -4.08 3.97
N PHE A 35 -10.99 -3.38 4.22
CA PHE A 35 -10.25 -3.47 5.48
C PHE A 35 -9.50 -2.18 5.82
N SER A 36 -9.13 -2.05 7.10
CA SER A 36 -8.20 -1.04 7.59
C SER A 36 -6.96 -1.69 8.18
N LEU A 37 -5.88 -0.91 8.20
CA LEU A 37 -4.58 -1.30 8.72
C LEU A 37 -4.09 -0.25 9.72
N CYS A 38 -4.17 -0.56 11.01
CA CYS A 38 -3.79 0.26 12.17
C CYS A 38 -4.55 1.60 12.37
N PHE A 39 -4.92 2.28 11.29
CA PHE A 39 -5.54 3.61 11.30
C PHE A 39 -6.98 3.58 10.77
N PRO A 40 -7.84 4.53 11.19
CA PRO A 40 -9.17 4.68 10.62
C PRO A 40 -9.11 5.12 9.15
N GLN A 41 -10.20 4.90 8.43
CA GLN A 41 -10.35 5.39 7.06
C GLN A 41 -10.95 6.82 7.06
N PRO A 42 -10.57 7.68 6.10
CA PRO A 42 -11.16 9.01 5.95
C PRO A 42 -12.63 8.93 5.50
N LYS A 43 -13.38 10.02 5.72
CA LYS A 43 -14.78 10.14 5.28
C LYS A 43 -14.94 10.31 3.77
N TYR A 44 -13.86 10.64 3.08
CA TYR A 44 -13.79 10.78 1.62
C TYR A 44 -12.92 9.68 1.02
N THR A 45 -12.97 9.48 -0.29
CA THR A 45 -12.07 8.57 -1.01
C THR A 45 -10.91 9.35 -1.62
N PRO A 46 -9.65 9.10 -1.18
CA PRO A 46 -8.48 9.69 -1.82
C PRO A 46 -8.43 9.39 -3.33
N GLN A 47 -8.12 10.42 -4.12
CA GLN A 47 -7.98 10.30 -5.57
C GLN A 47 -6.64 9.66 -5.95
N PRO A 48 -6.55 8.98 -7.10
CA PRO A 48 -5.29 8.47 -7.61
C PRO A 48 -4.29 9.59 -7.88
N PRO A 49 -2.97 9.31 -7.72
CA PRO A 49 -1.93 10.22 -8.18
C PRO A 49 -1.93 10.30 -9.71
N ASN A 50 -1.16 11.24 -10.26
CA ASN A 50 -0.88 11.25 -11.69
C ASN A 50 -0.12 9.97 -12.08
N ASN A 51 -0.52 9.33 -13.17
CA ASN A 51 0.09 8.11 -13.72
C ASN A 51 0.21 6.94 -12.71
N PRO A 52 -0.90 6.48 -12.09
CA PRO A 52 -0.85 5.39 -11.12
C PRO A 52 -0.32 4.09 -11.73
N GLN A 53 -0.58 3.87 -13.02
CA GLN A 53 -0.09 2.70 -13.76
C GLN A 53 1.43 2.60 -13.77
N LEU A 54 2.14 3.71 -14.00
CA LEU A 54 3.60 3.73 -14.00
C LEU A 54 4.16 3.44 -12.59
N MET A 55 3.49 3.93 -11.54
CA MET A 55 3.87 3.61 -10.16
C MET A 55 3.69 2.11 -9.86
N ILE A 56 2.61 1.51 -10.35
CA ILE A 56 2.35 0.07 -10.23
C ILE A 56 3.43 -0.74 -10.96
N GLU A 57 3.82 -0.34 -12.18
CA GLU A 57 4.92 -0.97 -12.93
C GLU A 57 6.25 -0.91 -12.17
N ILE A 58 6.61 0.26 -11.64
CA ILE A 58 7.84 0.44 -10.85
C ILE A 58 7.81 -0.45 -9.61
N ALA A 59 6.70 -0.46 -8.86
CA ALA A 59 6.54 -1.31 -7.68
C ALA A 59 6.67 -2.81 -8.04
N THR A 60 6.07 -3.22 -9.17
CA THR A 60 6.14 -4.60 -9.68
C THR A 60 7.58 -5.02 -9.99
N ILE A 61 8.35 -4.16 -10.67
CA ILE A 61 9.75 -4.42 -11.01
C ILE A 61 10.60 -4.57 -9.74
N LEU A 62 10.42 -3.66 -8.78
CA LEU A 62 11.18 -3.66 -7.53
C LEU A 62 10.82 -4.86 -6.64
N ALA A 63 9.59 -5.36 -6.72
CA ALA A 63 9.11 -6.50 -5.93
C ALA A 63 9.39 -7.87 -6.55
N LYS A 64 9.90 -7.94 -7.80
CA LYS A 64 10.00 -9.19 -8.60
C LYS A 64 10.61 -10.40 -7.89
N HIS A 65 11.52 -10.17 -6.95
CA HIS A 65 12.25 -11.23 -6.22
C HIS A 65 11.94 -11.26 -4.72
N CYS A 66 10.87 -10.61 -4.30
CA CYS A 66 10.45 -10.52 -2.90
C CYS A 66 9.12 -11.24 -2.71
N SER A 67 9.02 -12.15 -1.75
CA SER A 67 7.73 -12.72 -1.34
C SER A 67 6.81 -11.65 -0.75
N TYR A 68 7.39 -10.70 -0.03
CA TYR A 68 6.73 -9.45 0.37
C TYR A 68 7.73 -8.29 0.37
N VAL A 69 7.29 -7.14 -0.13
CA VAL A 69 7.97 -5.85 0.09
C VAL A 69 6.96 -4.71 -0.01
N ARG A 70 7.06 -3.73 0.89
CA ARG A 70 6.39 -2.44 0.72
C ARG A 70 7.33 -1.47 0.02
N VAL A 71 6.90 -0.93 -1.11
CA VAL A 71 7.63 0.08 -1.89
C VAL A 71 7.00 1.45 -1.65
N ASP A 72 7.78 2.39 -1.14
CA ASP A 72 7.37 3.78 -0.97
C ASP A 72 7.69 4.54 -2.25
N LEU A 73 6.65 4.97 -2.96
CA LEU A 73 6.74 5.78 -4.17
C LEU A 73 6.06 7.13 -3.95
N TYR A 74 6.69 8.19 -4.44
CA TYR A 74 6.17 9.55 -4.42
C TYR A 74 6.02 10.06 -5.85
N ALA A 75 4.83 10.53 -6.21
CA ALA A 75 4.61 11.26 -7.45
C ALA A 75 4.76 12.77 -7.16
N ILE A 76 5.77 13.40 -7.75
CA ILE A 76 6.06 14.84 -7.59
C ILE A 76 6.09 15.43 -9.00
N ASP A 77 5.09 16.26 -9.31
CA ASP A 77 4.86 16.78 -10.66
C ASP A 77 4.77 15.66 -11.72
N THR A 78 5.81 15.51 -12.55
CA THR A 78 5.93 14.47 -13.57
C THR A 78 6.84 13.31 -13.16
N ASP A 79 7.56 13.46 -12.06
CA ASP A 79 8.56 12.50 -11.61
C ASP A 79 7.98 11.51 -10.59
N ILE A 80 8.48 10.28 -10.63
CA ILE A 80 8.21 9.25 -9.62
C ILE A 80 9.51 8.93 -8.91
N ILE A 81 9.52 9.16 -7.59
CA ILE A 81 10.69 8.95 -6.74
C ILE A 81 10.47 7.72 -5.86
N VAL A 82 11.45 6.81 -5.85
CA VAL A 82 11.53 5.69 -4.92
C VAL A 82 12.12 6.17 -3.61
N GLY A 83 11.38 6.01 -2.51
CA GLY A 83 11.83 6.39 -1.17
C GLY A 83 12.48 5.26 -0.40
N GLU A 84 11.72 4.22 -0.10
CA GLU A 84 12.13 3.10 0.76
C GLU A 84 11.55 1.77 0.25
N LEU A 85 12.30 0.69 0.45
CA LEU A 85 11.80 -0.69 0.37
C LEU A 85 11.79 -1.28 1.79
N THR A 86 10.62 -1.69 2.27
CA THR A 86 10.45 -2.23 3.62
C THR A 86 9.96 -3.67 3.56
N TYR A 87 10.76 -4.60 4.06
CA TYR A 87 10.46 -6.05 4.07
C TYR A 87 9.61 -6.49 5.28
N THR A 88 9.55 -5.68 6.33
CA THR A 88 8.79 -5.97 7.56
C THR A 88 8.07 -4.71 8.04
N HIS A 89 7.03 -4.32 7.31
CA HIS A 89 6.27 -3.11 7.64
C HIS A 89 5.69 -3.16 9.06
N GLY A 90 5.94 -2.11 9.86
CA GLY A 90 5.49 -2.02 11.24
C GLY A 90 5.97 -3.18 12.13
N GLY A 91 7.12 -3.78 11.79
CA GLY A 91 7.63 -4.96 12.50
C GLY A 91 6.82 -6.24 12.27
N GLY A 92 5.91 -6.25 11.29
CA GLY A 92 4.99 -7.37 11.06
C GLY A 92 3.85 -7.47 12.08
N THR A 93 3.59 -6.41 12.85
CA THR A 93 2.60 -6.43 13.94
C THR A 93 1.48 -5.40 13.77
N GLU A 94 1.33 -4.79 12.58
CA GLU A 94 0.21 -3.88 12.34
C GLU A 94 -1.12 -4.63 12.36
N LYS A 95 -2.13 -4.02 12.98
CA LYS A 95 -3.44 -4.65 13.18
C LYS A 95 -4.34 -4.43 11.96
N PHE A 96 -4.82 -5.52 11.37
CA PHE A 96 -5.87 -5.51 10.35
C PHE A 96 -7.26 -5.44 10.99
N THR A 97 -8.23 -4.79 10.34
CA THR A 97 -9.64 -4.86 10.71
C THR A 97 -10.51 -4.95 9.45
N PRO A 98 -11.27 -6.03 9.23
CA PRO A 98 -11.38 -7.20 10.11
C PRO A 98 -10.09 -8.07 10.11
N ASN A 99 -9.86 -8.80 11.20
CA ASN A 99 -8.63 -9.57 11.43
C ASN A 99 -8.36 -10.64 10.35
N GLU A 100 -9.39 -11.11 9.63
CA GLU A 100 -9.24 -12.12 8.57
C GLU A 100 -8.30 -11.68 7.44
N TRP A 101 -8.12 -10.38 7.23
CA TRP A 101 -7.23 -9.85 6.20
C TRP A 101 -5.76 -10.11 6.49
N ASP A 102 -5.38 -10.26 7.75
CA ASP A 102 -4.02 -10.65 8.15
C ASP A 102 -3.67 -12.01 7.52
N LYS A 103 -4.59 -12.99 7.66
CA LYS A 103 -4.42 -14.30 7.02
C LYS A 103 -4.47 -14.21 5.50
N LYS A 104 -5.45 -13.50 4.92
CA LYS A 104 -5.61 -13.38 3.46
C LYS A 104 -4.34 -12.86 2.79
N LEU A 105 -3.71 -11.83 3.34
CA LEU A 105 -2.46 -11.29 2.82
C LEU A 105 -1.26 -12.17 3.19
N GLY A 106 -1.23 -12.75 4.38
CA GLY A 106 -0.19 -13.69 4.80
C GLY A 106 -0.09 -14.93 3.90
N ASP A 107 -1.22 -15.45 3.40
CA ASP A 107 -1.26 -16.58 2.46
C ASP A 107 -0.61 -16.23 1.09
N LEU A 108 -0.52 -14.94 0.75
CA LEU A 108 0.16 -14.44 -0.45
C LEU A 108 1.67 -14.26 -0.25
N TRP A 109 2.17 -14.33 0.98
CA TRP A 109 3.58 -14.17 1.32
C TRP A 109 4.33 -15.50 1.16
N HIS A 110 4.63 -15.91 -0.07
CA HIS A 110 5.41 -17.12 -0.39
C HIS A 110 6.51 -16.90 -1.42
#